data_AF-A0A4X2KUK6-F1
#
_entry.id   AF-A0A4X2KUK6-F1
#
_cell.length_a   1.000
_cell.length_b   1.000
_cell.length_c   1.000
_cell.angle_alpha   90.00
_cell.angle_beta   90.00
_cell.angle_gamma   90.00
#
_symmetry.space_group_name_H-M   'P 1'
#
loop_
_entity.id
_entity.type
_entity.pdbx_description
1 polymer ?
#
loop_
_entity_poly.entity_id
_entity_poly.type
_entity_poly.pdbx_seq_one_letter_code
_entity_poly.pdbx_strand_id
1 'polypeptide(L)'
;MPLLRPPSRLASCPHRPGQSQTPLAMRGAAVWGARAGARPGWGAIWGPPLFLGLLLLLQAGRPASSVSPAAGTAPLRFNVSLDEAATQRWLPVLRHFDPNFLRTALATVIGETVPSWVHDVLRPVALELDKFLPQPFESEIRGMCNILGLNIGDCVLINLAYEFSAFCTSIIAQDVRGNIYHGRNLDYAFGNLLRKLTIDVQYIKNGQIAYTGTTFVGYVGLWTGQSPKKFTISGDERDKGFWWENAVAALLKKNCPVSWLIRNTLEEAENFQAAVIKLAKTPIVTDVYYIVGGVSPKEGVVITRNRGGPADIWPLDPTNGQWFLVETNYDHWKPTPKGDDRRTPAIKALNATGQEHINFDTLFKVLSVVPVLNHLTIYTTVMSAAKPDNYTTQIRN
;
A
#
# COMPACT_ATOMS: atom_id res chain seq x y z
N MET A 1 -17.95 10.21 -44.61
CA MET A 1 -16.68 10.05 -43.86
C MET A 1 -16.40 11.32 -43.07
N PRO A 2 -16.52 11.32 -41.73
CA PRO A 2 -15.86 12.31 -40.90
C PRO A 2 -14.71 11.69 -40.10
N LEU A 3 -13.60 12.43 -40.09
CA LEU A 3 -12.30 12.06 -39.54
C LEU A 3 -12.35 11.90 -38.01
N LEU A 4 -11.80 10.78 -37.54
CA LEU A 4 -11.44 10.50 -36.16
C LEU A 4 -10.43 11.55 -35.66
N ARG A 5 -10.80 12.30 -34.62
CA ARG A 5 -9.83 13.01 -33.77
C ARG A 5 -9.13 11.99 -32.87
N PRO A 6 -7.81 12.07 -32.66
CA PRO A 6 -7.13 11.19 -31.72
C PRO A 6 -7.52 11.56 -30.27
N PRO A 7 -7.57 10.59 -29.34
CA PRO A 7 -7.85 10.90 -27.94
C PRO A 7 -6.69 11.70 -27.34
N SER A 8 -7.04 12.82 -26.72
CA SER A 8 -6.19 13.63 -25.85
C SER A 8 -5.51 12.77 -24.78
N ARG A 9 -4.23 13.02 -24.50
CA ARG A 9 -3.46 12.39 -23.42
C ARG A 9 -4.30 12.35 -22.13
N LEU A 10 -4.71 11.14 -21.74
CA LEU A 10 -5.47 10.87 -20.53
C LEU A 10 -4.58 11.16 -19.31
N ALA A 11 -5.05 11.99 -18.39
CA ALA A 11 -4.28 12.37 -17.21
C ALA A 11 -4.16 11.18 -16.25
N SER A 12 -3.01 10.49 -16.27
CA SER A 12 -2.53 9.62 -15.20
C SER A 12 -2.05 10.46 -14.00
N CYS A 13 -1.69 9.83 -12.87
CA CYS A 13 -1.23 10.55 -11.69
C CYS A 13 -0.15 11.59 -12.06
N PRO A 14 -0.26 12.84 -11.57
CA PRO A 14 0.40 13.99 -12.18
C PRO A 14 1.93 13.81 -12.22
N HIS A 15 2.47 13.65 -13.43
CA HIS A 15 3.91 13.72 -13.68
C HIS A 15 4.28 15.17 -13.98
N ARG A 16 4.97 15.86 -13.07
CA ARG A 16 5.61 17.14 -13.42
C ARG A 16 6.88 16.87 -14.25
N PRO A 17 7.06 17.46 -15.44
CA PRO A 17 8.35 17.44 -16.12
C PRO A 17 9.31 18.48 -15.50
N GLY A 18 10.55 18.05 -15.26
CA GLY A 18 11.77 18.85 -15.20
C GLY A 18 11.80 20.14 -14.35
N GLN A 19 12.41 20.06 -13.16
CA GLN A 19 13.26 21.15 -12.68
C GLN A 19 14.72 20.67 -12.71
N SER A 20 15.55 21.50 -13.33
CA SER A 20 16.98 21.29 -13.58
C SER A 20 17.76 20.94 -12.31
N GLN A 21 18.67 19.98 -12.46
CA GLN A 21 19.57 19.50 -11.42
C GLN A 21 20.66 20.52 -11.08
N THR A 22 20.95 20.68 -9.80
CA THR A 22 22.27 21.06 -9.28
C THR A 22 22.71 20.01 -8.26
N PRO A 23 24.01 19.66 -8.19
CA PRO A 23 24.49 18.55 -7.37
C PRO A 23 24.50 18.95 -5.89
N LEU A 24 23.94 18.11 -5.03
CA LEU A 24 23.96 18.30 -3.58
C LEU A 24 25.33 17.89 -3.04
N ALA A 25 26.13 18.87 -2.62
CA ALA A 25 27.31 18.65 -1.80
C ALA A 25 26.90 18.52 -0.32
N MET A 26 27.32 17.43 0.32
CA MET A 26 27.26 17.29 1.78
C MET A 26 28.18 18.31 2.44
N ARG A 27 27.68 19.08 3.42
CA ARG A 27 28.47 19.59 4.57
C ARG A 27 27.60 20.29 5.62
N GLY A 28 27.83 19.93 6.88
CA GLY A 28 28.07 20.89 7.97
C GLY A 28 26.87 21.42 8.76
N ALA A 29 26.72 20.91 9.97
CA ALA A 29 25.81 21.42 11.01
C ALA A 29 26.13 22.86 11.46
N ALA A 30 25.11 23.61 11.89
CA ALA A 30 25.25 24.65 12.91
C ALA A 30 23.91 24.89 13.64
N VAL A 31 24.01 24.89 14.97
CA VAL A 31 22.99 25.10 15.99
C VAL A 31 22.62 26.57 16.10
N TRP A 32 21.34 26.93 16.15
CA TRP A 32 20.85 28.15 16.81
C TRP A 32 19.53 27.87 17.54
N GLY A 33 19.54 28.07 18.86
CA GLY A 33 18.37 28.01 19.71
C GLY A 33 17.61 29.33 19.72
N ALA A 34 16.29 29.26 19.83
CA ALA A 34 15.45 30.39 20.20
C ALA A 34 14.28 29.92 21.08
N ARG A 35 14.05 30.70 22.13
CA ARG A 35 13.24 30.42 23.32
C ARG A 35 11.74 30.35 23.05
N ALA A 36 11.08 29.54 23.87
CA ALA A 36 9.64 29.43 24.01
C ALA A 36 8.99 30.72 24.52
N GLY A 37 7.90 31.13 23.86
CA GLY A 37 6.94 32.12 24.35
C GLY A 37 5.54 31.52 24.31
N ALA A 38 4.96 31.27 25.48
CA ALA A 38 3.59 30.79 25.66
C ALA A 38 2.59 31.95 25.62
N ARG A 39 1.40 31.73 25.03
CA ARG A 39 0.10 32.41 25.30
C ARG A 39 -1.02 31.85 24.38
N PRO A 40 -2.32 32.03 24.70
CA PRO A 40 -3.14 31.09 25.46
C PRO A 40 -4.27 30.44 24.62
N GLY A 41 -4.83 29.38 25.18
CA GLY A 41 -5.77 28.47 24.54
C GLY A 41 -7.12 29.07 24.14
N TRP A 42 -7.63 28.55 23.03
CA TRP A 42 -9.03 28.62 22.60
C TRP A 42 -9.48 27.21 22.20
N GLY A 43 -10.49 26.72 22.92
CA GLY A 43 -11.49 25.74 22.49
C GLY A 43 -11.01 24.48 21.75
N ALA A 44 -10.67 23.44 22.52
CA ALA A 44 -10.56 22.08 22.01
C ALA A 44 -11.94 21.58 21.52
N ILE A 45 -12.14 21.51 20.22
CA ILE A 45 -13.19 20.69 19.61
C ILE A 45 -12.61 19.28 19.48
N TRP A 46 -12.98 18.41 20.41
CA TRP A 46 -12.59 17.01 20.45
C TRP A 46 -13.26 16.26 19.28
N GLY A 47 -12.50 15.96 18.23
CA GLY A 47 -12.77 14.83 17.34
C GLY A 47 -12.15 13.56 17.94
N PRO A 48 -12.78 12.37 17.87
CA PRO A 48 -12.46 11.27 18.77
C PRO A 48 -11.12 10.61 18.40
N PRO A 49 -10.09 10.66 19.27
CA PRO A 49 -8.94 9.74 19.21
C PRO A 49 -9.30 8.36 19.80
N LEU A 50 -10.56 8.18 20.22
CA LEU A 50 -11.04 7.04 21.00
C LEU A 50 -11.15 5.75 20.19
N PHE A 51 -11.32 5.79 18.87
CA PHE A 51 -11.41 4.57 18.06
C PHE A 51 -10.04 3.88 17.84
N LEU A 52 -8.96 4.66 17.68
CA LEU A 52 -7.59 4.12 17.53
C LEU A 52 -6.99 3.66 18.87
N GLY A 53 -7.30 4.36 19.97
CA GLY A 53 -6.81 3.99 21.30
C GLY A 53 -7.44 2.72 21.89
N LEU A 54 -8.71 2.44 21.58
CA LEU A 54 -9.44 1.32 22.18
C LEU A 54 -9.01 -0.06 21.63
N LEU A 55 -8.55 -0.13 20.37
CA LEU A 55 -8.01 -1.35 19.76
C LEU A 55 -6.65 -1.77 20.33
N LEU A 56 -5.87 -0.80 20.85
CA LEU A 56 -4.55 -1.05 21.44
C LEU A 56 -4.63 -1.51 22.92
N LEU A 57 -5.70 -1.16 23.65
CA LEU A 57 -5.81 -1.44 25.10
C LEU A 57 -6.35 -2.84 25.43
N LEU A 58 -6.93 -3.58 24.48
CA LEU A 58 -7.47 -4.93 24.71
C LEU A 58 -6.44 -6.07 24.58
N GLN A 59 -5.14 -5.76 24.40
CA GLN A 59 -4.12 -6.76 24.01
C GLN A 59 -3.16 -7.19 25.13
N ALA A 60 -3.34 -6.74 26.37
CA ALA A 60 -2.51 -7.18 27.48
C ALA A 60 -3.07 -8.45 28.15
N GLY A 61 -2.55 -9.63 27.77
CA GLY A 61 -2.54 -10.78 28.69
C GLY A 61 -3.13 -12.09 28.21
N ARG A 62 -2.66 -12.64 27.08
CA ARG A 62 -2.79 -14.09 26.83
C ARG A 62 -1.43 -14.73 26.53
N PRO A 63 -1.07 -15.83 27.21
CA PRO A 63 0.21 -16.48 27.00
C PRO A 63 0.27 -17.14 25.62
N ALA A 64 1.44 -17.09 25.01
CA ALA A 64 1.72 -17.67 23.71
C ALA A 64 1.57 -19.20 23.75
N SER A 65 0.55 -19.73 23.09
CA SER A 65 0.49 -21.14 22.71
C SER A 65 1.29 -21.35 21.42
N SER A 66 2.10 -22.39 21.37
CA SER A 66 2.84 -22.81 20.19
C SER A 66 1.88 -23.35 19.12
N VAL A 67 1.32 -22.45 18.32
CA VAL A 67 0.53 -22.80 17.14
C VAL A 67 1.53 -23.07 16.01
N SER A 68 1.55 -24.30 15.50
CA SER A 68 2.22 -24.61 14.22
C SER A 68 1.74 -23.61 13.17
N PRO A 69 2.59 -23.07 12.28
CA PRO A 69 2.17 -22.03 11.34
C PRO A 69 1.04 -22.59 10.49
N ALA A 70 -0.19 -22.18 10.78
CA ALA A 70 -1.34 -22.59 10.00
C ALA A 70 -1.08 -22.13 8.57
N ALA A 71 -0.97 -23.10 7.66
CA ALA A 71 -0.89 -22.83 6.23
C ALA A 71 -2.15 -22.03 5.86
N GLY A 72 -1.96 -20.81 5.39
CA GLY A 72 -3.08 -19.98 4.94
C GLY A 72 -3.66 -20.52 3.63
N THR A 73 -4.86 -20.07 3.28
CA THR A 73 -5.50 -20.46 2.02
C THR A 73 -5.06 -19.52 0.91
N ALA A 74 -4.72 -20.05 -0.27
CA ALA A 74 -4.43 -19.20 -1.43
C ALA A 74 -5.71 -18.43 -1.85
N PRO A 75 -5.61 -17.13 -2.17
CA PRO A 75 -6.76 -16.38 -2.68
C PRO A 75 -7.12 -16.82 -4.11
N LEU A 76 -8.33 -16.50 -4.54
CA LEU A 76 -8.71 -16.65 -5.95
C LEU A 76 -7.83 -15.76 -6.83
N ARG A 77 -7.48 -16.25 -8.02
CA ARG A 77 -6.67 -15.53 -9.01
C ARG A 77 -7.51 -15.18 -10.24
N PHE A 78 -7.46 -13.91 -10.64
CA PHE A 78 -8.21 -13.40 -11.78
C PHE A 78 -7.31 -12.68 -12.79
N ASN A 79 -7.76 -12.63 -14.04
CA ASN A 79 -7.15 -11.80 -15.08
C ASN A 79 -8.00 -10.54 -15.29
N VAL A 80 -7.33 -9.39 -15.36
CA VAL A 80 -7.94 -8.10 -15.73
C VAL A 80 -7.23 -7.59 -16.98
N SER A 81 -7.94 -7.52 -18.10
CA SER A 81 -7.39 -6.99 -19.34
C SER A 81 -7.31 -5.46 -19.30
N LEU A 82 -6.12 -4.91 -19.53
CA LEU A 82 -5.88 -3.47 -19.68
C LEU A 82 -6.26 -2.96 -21.08
N ASP A 83 -6.44 -3.86 -22.05
CA ASP A 83 -6.89 -3.56 -23.41
C ASP A 83 -8.40 -3.29 -23.45
N GLU A 84 -9.14 -3.77 -22.46
CA GLU A 84 -10.56 -3.48 -22.27
C GLU A 84 -10.78 -2.06 -21.74
N ALA A 85 -11.94 -1.49 -22.09
CA ALA A 85 -12.38 -0.21 -21.55
C ALA A 85 -12.40 -0.26 -20.02
N ALA A 86 -11.84 0.75 -19.36
CA ALA A 86 -11.69 0.81 -17.90
C ALA A 86 -13.00 0.50 -17.14
N THR A 87 -14.14 0.94 -17.65
CA THR A 87 -15.48 0.68 -17.07
C THR A 87 -15.91 -0.79 -17.10
N GLN A 88 -15.26 -1.66 -17.87
CA GLN A 88 -15.60 -3.07 -18.03
C GLN A 88 -14.57 -4.04 -17.44
N ARG A 89 -13.37 -3.54 -17.11
CA ARG A 89 -12.22 -4.36 -16.68
C ARG A 89 -12.51 -5.33 -15.53
N TRP A 90 -13.31 -4.88 -14.56
CA TRP A 90 -13.63 -5.64 -13.35
C TRP A 90 -14.88 -6.52 -13.47
N LEU A 91 -15.63 -6.42 -14.57
CA LEU A 91 -16.87 -7.18 -14.76
C LEU A 91 -16.68 -8.70 -14.62
N PRO A 92 -15.64 -9.34 -15.21
CA PRO A 92 -15.43 -10.77 -15.04
C PRO A 92 -15.16 -11.17 -13.59
N VAL A 93 -14.43 -10.35 -12.84
CA VAL A 93 -14.14 -10.59 -11.41
C VAL A 93 -15.43 -10.48 -10.60
N LEU A 94 -16.18 -9.40 -10.76
CA LEU A 94 -17.40 -9.14 -9.98
C LEU A 94 -18.47 -10.22 -10.17
N ARG A 95 -18.56 -10.85 -11.35
CA ARG A 95 -19.51 -11.95 -11.61
C ARG A 95 -19.26 -13.22 -10.78
N HIS A 96 -18.09 -13.37 -10.17
CA HIS A 96 -17.77 -14.52 -9.32
C HIS A 96 -18.21 -14.35 -7.87
N PHE A 97 -18.64 -13.15 -7.47
CA PHE A 97 -19.02 -12.83 -6.10
C PHE A 97 -20.51 -12.54 -6.03
N ASP A 98 -21.14 -12.94 -4.92
CA ASP A 98 -22.53 -12.54 -4.64
C ASP A 98 -22.62 -11.01 -4.53
N PRO A 99 -23.38 -10.33 -5.40
CA PRO A 99 -23.51 -8.88 -5.35
C PRO A 99 -24.08 -8.38 -4.01
N ASN A 100 -24.94 -9.15 -3.34
CA ASN A 100 -25.48 -8.76 -2.05
C ASN A 100 -24.40 -8.79 -0.96
N PHE A 101 -23.60 -9.85 -0.92
CA PHE A 101 -22.42 -9.90 -0.05
C PHE A 101 -21.48 -8.72 -0.29
N LEU A 102 -21.16 -8.39 -1.54
CA LEU A 102 -20.30 -7.25 -1.86
C LEU A 102 -20.89 -5.92 -1.37
N ARG A 103 -22.17 -5.67 -1.63
CA ARG A 103 -22.87 -4.46 -1.16
C ARG A 103 -22.85 -4.35 0.36
N THR A 104 -23.14 -5.44 1.08
CA THR A 104 -23.12 -5.47 2.54
C THR A 104 -21.71 -5.23 3.08
N ALA A 105 -20.70 -5.91 2.54
CA ALA A 105 -19.31 -5.76 2.97
C ALA A 105 -18.83 -4.31 2.81
N LEU A 106 -19.13 -3.69 1.67
CA LEU A 106 -18.82 -2.29 1.39
C LEU A 106 -19.51 -1.34 2.38
N ALA A 107 -20.81 -1.51 2.60
CA ALA A 107 -21.57 -0.70 3.55
C ALA A 107 -21.02 -0.80 4.97
N THR A 108 -20.62 -2.00 5.41
CA THR A 108 -20.00 -2.22 6.72
C THR A 108 -18.67 -1.48 6.85
N VAL A 109 -17.75 -1.67 5.90
CA VAL A 109 -16.43 -1.02 5.96
C VAL A 109 -16.57 0.50 5.93
N ILE A 110 -17.43 1.04 5.07
CA ILE A 110 -17.67 2.49 4.99
C ILE A 110 -18.25 2.99 6.32
N GLY A 111 -19.32 2.38 6.83
CA GLY A 111 -20.00 2.83 8.05
C GLY A 111 -19.13 2.80 9.30
N GLU A 112 -18.16 1.89 9.37
CA GLU A 112 -17.25 1.77 10.52
C GLU A 112 -15.93 2.56 10.36
N THR A 113 -15.48 2.83 9.13
CA THR A 113 -14.17 3.49 8.88
C THR A 113 -14.31 4.97 8.54
N VAL A 114 -15.42 5.37 7.92
CA VAL A 114 -15.61 6.73 7.40
C VAL A 114 -16.44 7.54 8.41
N PRO A 115 -15.91 8.63 8.99
CA PRO A 115 -16.70 9.48 9.87
C PRO A 115 -17.92 10.06 9.15
N SER A 116 -19.08 10.16 9.82
CA SER A 116 -20.34 10.59 9.19
C SER A 116 -20.24 11.93 8.47
N TRP A 117 -19.46 12.89 8.98
CA TRP A 117 -19.27 14.19 8.32
C TRP A 117 -18.55 14.09 6.97
N VAL A 118 -17.71 13.07 6.76
CA VAL A 118 -17.01 12.83 5.48
C VAL A 118 -18.00 12.41 4.39
N HIS A 119 -19.06 11.68 4.75
CA HIS A 119 -20.13 11.34 3.82
C HIS A 119 -20.83 12.58 3.26
N ASP A 120 -21.08 13.58 4.11
CA ASP A 120 -21.73 14.82 3.70
C ASP A 120 -20.82 15.69 2.84
N VAL A 121 -19.51 15.71 3.12
CA VAL A 121 -18.50 16.46 2.34
C VAL A 121 -18.21 15.82 0.98
N LEU A 122 -18.32 14.50 0.85
CA LEU A 122 -18.03 13.81 -0.41
C LEU A 122 -19.23 13.67 -1.34
N ARG A 123 -20.46 13.95 -0.88
CA ARG A 123 -21.65 13.95 -1.74
C ARG A 123 -21.54 14.91 -2.94
N PRO A 124 -20.98 16.12 -2.84
CA PRO A 124 -20.70 16.98 -3.99
C PRO A 124 -19.52 16.50 -4.84
N VAL A 125 -18.48 15.91 -4.23
CA VAL A 125 -17.33 15.32 -4.96
C VAL A 125 -17.77 14.14 -5.82
N ALA A 126 -18.76 13.37 -5.33
CA ALA A 126 -19.42 12.28 -6.06
C ALA A 126 -20.03 12.74 -7.41
N LEU A 127 -20.44 14.02 -7.51
CA LEU A 127 -21.05 14.60 -8.72
C LEU A 127 -20.01 15.06 -9.75
N GLU A 128 -18.75 15.27 -9.35
CA GLU A 128 -17.67 15.78 -10.20
C GLU A 128 -16.42 14.87 -10.18
N LEU A 129 -16.62 13.55 -10.02
CA LEU A 129 -15.55 12.55 -9.90
C LEU A 129 -14.43 12.70 -10.93
N ASP A 130 -14.81 12.99 -12.18
CA ASP A 130 -13.92 13.13 -13.34
C ASP A 130 -12.93 14.29 -13.18
N LYS A 131 -13.26 15.30 -12.38
CA LYS A 131 -12.36 16.42 -12.09
C LYS A 131 -11.35 16.10 -11.00
N PHE A 132 -11.59 15.07 -10.17
CA PHE A 132 -10.80 14.80 -8.97
C PHE A 132 -10.00 13.50 -9.05
N LEU A 133 -10.50 12.48 -9.75
CA LEU A 133 -9.86 11.17 -9.82
C LEU A 133 -9.17 10.94 -11.16
N PRO A 134 -7.88 10.57 -11.18
CA PRO A 134 -7.16 10.28 -12.42
C PRO A 134 -7.69 9.04 -13.12
N GLN A 135 -7.50 8.98 -14.45
CA GLN A 135 -7.72 7.75 -15.21
C GLN A 135 -6.55 6.78 -14.98
N PRO A 136 -6.78 5.45 -15.04
CA PRO A 136 -8.05 4.77 -15.33
C PRO A 136 -8.97 4.55 -14.11
N PHE A 137 -8.54 4.98 -12.92
CA PHE A 137 -9.18 4.65 -11.65
C PHE A 137 -10.62 5.14 -11.55
N GLU A 138 -10.88 6.36 -12.01
CA GLU A 138 -12.24 6.92 -12.08
C GLU A 138 -13.20 5.99 -12.84
N SER A 139 -12.81 5.56 -14.03
CA SER A 139 -13.66 4.76 -14.90
C SER A 139 -13.81 3.33 -14.40
N GLU A 140 -12.78 2.76 -13.79
CA GLU A 140 -12.88 1.46 -13.11
C GLU A 140 -13.85 1.52 -11.93
N ILE A 141 -13.74 2.54 -11.07
CA ILE A 141 -14.68 2.76 -9.95
C ILE A 141 -16.11 2.89 -10.49
N ARG A 142 -16.34 3.75 -11.48
CA ARG A 142 -17.66 3.93 -12.09
C ARG A 142 -18.22 2.64 -12.67
N GLY A 143 -17.38 1.86 -13.36
CA GLY A 143 -17.73 0.55 -13.89
C GLY A 143 -18.23 -0.39 -12.80
N MET A 144 -17.46 -0.55 -11.73
CA MET A 144 -17.84 -1.40 -10.60
C MET A 144 -19.14 -0.93 -9.93
N CYS A 145 -19.31 0.38 -9.70
CA CYS A 145 -20.54 0.91 -9.11
C CYS A 145 -21.77 0.60 -9.93
N ASN A 146 -21.69 0.80 -11.25
CA ASN A 146 -22.81 0.56 -12.15
C ASN A 146 -23.21 -0.92 -12.15
N ILE A 147 -22.23 -1.83 -12.18
CA ILE A 147 -22.46 -3.28 -12.13
C ILE A 147 -23.11 -3.69 -10.81
N LEU A 148 -22.62 -3.13 -9.70
CA LEU A 148 -23.12 -3.44 -8.37
C LEU A 148 -24.37 -2.64 -8.00
N GLY A 149 -24.85 -1.71 -8.83
CA GLY A 149 -25.97 -0.81 -8.50
C GLY A 149 -25.72 0.02 -7.24
N LEU A 150 -24.47 0.47 -7.02
CA LEU A 150 -24.04 1.27 -5.87
C LEU A 150 -24.01 2.76 -6.19
N ASN A 151 -24.15 3.59 -5.16
CA ASN A 151 -23.89 5.03 -5.29
C ASN A 151 -22.41 5.28 -5.55
N ILE A 152 -22.08 6.14 -6.51
CA ILE A 152 -20.70 6.44 -6.88
C ILE A 152 -19.87 7.01 -5.71
N GLY A 153 -20.50 7.77 -4.81
CA GLY A 153 -19.87 8.29 -3.60
C GLY A 153 -19.39 7.17 -2.66
N ASP A 154 -20.20 6.12 -2.47
CA ASP A 154 -19.83 4.98 -1.63
C ASP A 154 -18.66 4.19 -2.23
N CYS A 155 -18.63 4.02 -3.55
CA CYS A 155 -17.49 3.36 -4.21
C CYS A 155 -16.19 4.17 -4.14
N VAL A 156 -16.27 5.50 -4.15
CA VAL A 156 -15.10 6.35 -3.92
C VAL A 156 -14.67 6.23 -2.47
N LEU A 157 -15.62 6.27 -1.53
CA LEU A 157 -15.36 6.17 -0.10
C LEU A 157 -14.64 4.89 0.26
N ILE A 158 -15.05 3.73 -0.25
CA ILE A 158 -14.32 2.49 0.02
C ILE A 158 -12.88 2.55 -0.51
N ASN A 159 -12.66 3.13 -1.70
CA ASN A 159 -11.34 3.26 -2.29
C ASN A 159 -10.45 4.27 -1.57
N LEU A 160 -11.04 5.17 -0.79
CA LEU A 160 -10.31 6.07 0.09
C LEU A 160 -10.13 5.47 1.49
N ALA A 161 -11.09 4.70 2.01
CA ALA A 161 -11.04 4.10 3.34
C ALA A 161 -9.78 3.24 3.54
N TYR A 162 -9.41 2.45 2.53
CA TYR A 162 -8.20 1.64 2.55
C TYR A 162 -6.88 2.44 2.51
N GLU A 163 -6.92 3.76 2.34
CA GLU A 163 -5.75 4.64 2.37
C GLU A 163 -5.38 5.09 3.80
N PHE A 164 -6.23 4.85 4.80
CA PHE A 164 -6.18 5.55 6.09
C PHE A 164 -6.13 4.65 7.34
N SER A 165 -6.03 3.32 7.23
CA SER A 165 -6.01 2.45 8.41
C SER A 165 -5.47 1.02 8.17
N ALA A 166 -4.22 0.90 7.71
CA ALA A 166 -3.56 -0.39 7.47
C ALA A 166 -2.28 -0.57 8.29
N PHE A 167 -2.23 -1.61 9.11
CA PHE A 167 -0.99 -2.05 9.75
C PHE A 167 -0.27 -3.04 8.84
N CYS A 168 1.06 -3.00 8.83
CA CYS A 168 1.83 -3.76 7.85
C CYS A 168 3.18 -4.20 8.42
N THR A 169 3.72 -5.28 7.90
CA THR A 169 5.15 -5.59 8.02
C THR A 169 5.66 -6.00 6.66
N SER A 170 6.67 -5.29 6.15
CA SER A 170 7.31 -5.57 4.87
C SER A 170 8.79 -5.81 5.05
N ILE A 171 9.31 -6.79 4.32
CA ILE A 171 10.69 -7.24 4.39
C ILE A 171 11.25 -7.35 2.99
N ILE A 172 12.42 -6.76 2.77
CA ILE A 172 13.27 -7.05 1.61
C ILE A 172 14.55 -7.69 2.11
N ALA A 173 14.98 -8.76 1.46
CA ALA A 173 16.21 -9.45 1.79
C ALA A 173 16.97 -9.88 0.53
N GLN A 174 18.30 -9.94 0.64
CA GLN A 174 19.19 -10.45 -0.38
C GLN A 174 19.94 -11.69 0.12
N ASP A 175 19.88 -12.81 -0.62
CA ASP A 175 20.70 -13.99 -0.30
C ASP A 175 22.19 -13.79 -0.67
N VAL A 176 23.03 -14.74 -0.27
CA VAL A 176 24.48 -14.71 -0.55
C VAL A 176 24.83 -14.78 -2.04
N ARG A 177 23.87 -15.16 -2.90
CA ARG A 177 24.03 -15.17 -4.37
C ARG A 177 23.51 -13.88 -5.01
N GLY A 178 23.01 -12.93 -4.22
CA GLY A 178 22.49 -11.67 -4.72
C GLY A 178 21.04 -11.71 -5.17
N ASN A 179 20.29 -12.79 -4.91
CA ASN A 179 18.86 -12.84 -5.24
C ASN A 179 18.06 -11.98 -4.26
N ILE A 180 17.13 -11.18 -4.77
CA ILE A 180 16.22 -10.35 -3.98
C ILE A 180 14.92 -11.10 -3.69
N TYR A 181 14.54 -11.16 -2.42
CA TYR A 181 13.27 -11.67 -1.93
C TYR A 181 12.51 -10.53 -1.23
N HIS A 182 11.21 -10.46 -1.47
CA HIS A 182 10.35 -9.44 -0.88
C HIS A 182 9.11 -10.14 -0.33
N GLY A 183 8.79 -9.91 0.94
CA GLY A 183 7.63 -10.50 1.58
C GLY A 183 6.95 -9.50 2.50
N ARG A 184 5.65 -9.68 2.71
CA ARG A 184 4.87 -8.77 3.54
C ARG A 184 3.63 -9.40 4.17
N ASN A 185 3.21 -8.86 5.30
CA ASN A 185 1.89 -9.07 5.92
C ASN A 185 1.04 -7.81 5.75
N LEU A 186 -0.22 -7.98 5.34
CA LEU A 186 -1.25 -6.94 5.45
C LEU A 186 -2.12 -7.19 6.66
N ASP A 187 -2.11 -6.26 7.59
CA ASP A 187 -2.92 -6.27 8.79
C ASP A 187 -3.99 -5.17 8.67
N TYR A 188 -5.25 -5.54 8.87
CA TYR A 188 -6.36 -4.61 8.79
C TYR A 188 -7.47 -5.06 9.75
N ALA A 189 -8.32 -4.12 10.13
CA ALA A 189 -9.59 -4.47 10.76
C ALA A 189 -10.48 -5.28 9.78
N PHE A 190 -11.70 -5.66 10.17
CA PHE A 190 -12.63 -6.34 9.26
C PHE A 190 -12.12 -7.68 8.67
N GLY A 191 -11.30 -8.43 9.43
CA GLY A 191 -10.76 -9.72 8.99
C GLY A 191 -11.80 -10.70 8.44
N ASN A 192 -12.99 -10.72 9.03
CA ASN A 192 -14.12 -11.56 8.58
C ASN A 192 -14.60 -11.26 7.15
N LEU A 193 -14.36 -10.04 6.65
CA LEU A 193 -14.74 -9.58 5.32
C LEU A 193 -13.53 -9.59 4.37
N LEU A 194 -12.44 -8.92 4.74
CA LEU A 194 -11.31 -8.69 3.82
C LEU A 194 -10.62 -9.99 3.42
N ARG A 195 -10.56 -10.99 4.30
CA ARG A 195 -10.04 -12.33 3.97
C ARG A 195 -10.85 -12.98 2.83
N LYS A 196 -12.18 -12.77 2.79
CA LYS A 196 -13.06 -13.31 1.74
C LYS A 196 -13.01 -12.50 0.44
N LEU A 197 -12.58 -11.25 0.52
CA LEU A 197 -12.46 -10.34 -0.62
C LEU A 197 -11.04 -10.31 -1.21
N THR A 198 -10.06 -10.92 -0.54
CA THR A 198 -8.66 -10.96 -0.98
C THR A 198 -8.53 -11.79 -2.25
N ILE A 199 -7.97 -11.18 -3.30
CA ILE A 199 -7.72 -11.79 -4.60
C ILE A 199 -6.32 -11.46 -5.11
N ASP A 200 -5.74 -12.38 -5.87
CA ASP A 200 -4.61 -12.07 -6.75
C ASP A 200 -5.13 -11.69 -8.14
N VAL A 201 -4.57 -10.64 -8.72
CA VAL A 201 -4.97 -10.13 -10.04
C VAL A 201 -3.75 -10.07 -10.94
N GLN A 202 -3.82 -10.74 -12.08
CA GLN A 202 -2.90 -10.58 -13.20
C GLN A 202 -3.47 -9.54 -14.16
N TYR A 203 -2.81 -8.40 -14.28
CA TYR A 203 -3.18 -7.35 -15.22
C TYR A 203 -2.55 -7.65 -16.57
N ILE A 204 -3.39 -7.93 -17.57
CA ILE A 204 -2.99 -8.42 -18.89
C ILE A 204 -3.01 -7.26 -19.88
N LYS A 205 -1.94 -7.08 -20.65
CA LYS A 205 -1.87 -6.09 -21.74
C LYS A 205 -1.29 -6.76 -22.97
N ASN A 206 -1.96 -6.65 -24.12
CA ASN A 206 -1.60 -7.33 -25.36
C ASN A 206 -1.37 -8.85 -25.15
N GLY A 207 -2.21 -9.49 -24.34
CA GLY A 207 -2.13 -10.92 -24.02
C GLY A 207 -1.00 -11.34 -23.09
N GLN A 208 -0.21 -10.41 -22.55
CA GLN A 208 0.89 -10.70 -21.61
C GLN A 208 0.61 -10.12 -20.22
N ILE A 209 1.13 -10.77 -19.17
CA ILE A 209 1.06 -10.23 -17.81
C ILE A 209 1.94 -8.99 -17.73
N ALA A 210 1.31 -7.81 -17.65
CA ALA A 210 2.00 -6.54 -17.45
C ALA A 210 2.50 -6.40 -16.01
N TYR A 211 1.66 -6.78 -15.04
CA TYR A 211 1.98 -6.85 -13.62
C TYR A 211 0.97 -7.72 -12.87
N THR A 212 1.34 -8.15 -11.67
CA THR A 212 0.48 -8.90 -10.74
C THR A 212 0.33 -8.11 -9.45
N GLY A 213 -0.84 -8.14 -8.83
CA GLY A 213 -1.06 -7.54 -7.51
C GLY A 213 -2.03 -8.33 -6.65
N THR A 214 -1.92 -8.18 -5.34
CA THR A 214 -2.91 -8.66 -4.38
C THR A 214 -3.76 -7.48 -3.95
N THR A 215 -5.08 -7.63 -4.02
CA THR A 215 -6.05 -6.57 -3.71
C THR A 215 -7.34 -7.14 -3.14
N PHE A 216 -8.31 -6.27 -2.85
CA PHE A 216 -9.65 -6.63 -2.44
C PHE A 216 -10.64 -6.37 -3.58
N VAL A 217 -11.64 -7.24 -3.75
CA VAL A 217 -12.75 -6.99 -4.68
C VAL A 217 -13.42 -5.66 -4.33
N GLY A 218 -13.56 -4.76 -5.31
CA GLY A 218 -14.10 -3.41 -5.13
C GLY A 218 -13.03 -2.33 -4.92
N TYR A 219 -11.76 -2.71 -4.79
CA TYR A 219 -10.63 -1.79 -4.63
C TYR A 219 -9.76 -1.73 -5.90
N VAL A 220 -9.54 -0.52 -6.42
CA VAL A 220 -8.76 -0.31 -7.66
C VAL A 220 -7.27 -0.06 -7.42
N GLY A 221 -6.88 0.22 -6.18
CA GLY A 221 -5.48 0.39 -5.77
C GLY A 221 -4.74 -0.94 -5.62
N LEU A 222 -3.42 -0.85 -5.49
CA LEU A 222 -2.58 -1.99 -5.09
C LEU A 222 -1.68 -1.58 -3.93
N TRP A 223 -1.78 -2.28 -2.81
CA TRP A 223 -0.81 -2.18 -1.71
C TRP A 223 0.36 -3.15 -1.87
N THR A 224 0.18 -4.18 -2.69
CA THR A 224 1.15 -5.25 -2.89
C THR A 224 1.14 -5.67 -4.35
N GLY A 225 2.31 -5.75 -4.99
CA GLY A 225 2.39 -6.24 -6.36
C GLY A 225 3.81 -6.40 -6.90
N GLN A 226 3.90 -6.97 -8.09
CA GLN A 226 5.15 -7.15 -8.83
C GLN A 226 4.97 -6.82 -10.31
N SER A 227 6.00 -6.23 -10.89
CA SER A 227 6.19 -6.11 -12.33
C SER A 227 7.25 -7.15 -12.73
N PRO A 228 6.90 -8.15 -13.56
CA PRO A 228 7.74 -9.32 -13.81
C PRO A 228 9.07 -8.91 -14.44
N LYS A 229 10.18 -9.45 -13.90
CA LYS A 229 11.55 -9.16 -14.33
C LYS A 229 11.96 -7.68 -14.18
N LYS A 230 11.23 -6.88 -13.39
CA LYS A 230 11.53 -5.47 -13.12
C LYS A 230 11.66 -5.17 -11.63
N PHE A 231 10.55 -5.21 -10.88
CA PHE A 231 10.54 -4.86 -9.45
C PHE A 231 9.28 -5.37 -8.73
N THR A 232 9.34 -5.45 -7.41
CA THR A 232 8.24 -5.74 -6.48
C THR A 232 8.00 -4.52 -5.59
N ILE A 233 6.75 -4.27 -5.19
CA ILE A 233 6.39 -3.15 -4.30
C ILE A 233 5.40 -3.64 -3.24
N SER A 234 5.64 -3.22 -1.99
CA SER A 234 4.60 -3.14 -0.97
C SER A 234 4.55 -1.73 -0.38
N GLY A 235 3.38 -1.33 0.12
CA GLY A 235 3.20 -0.09 0.86
C GLY A 235 2.76 -0.35 2.30
N ASP A 236 3.37 0.37 3.24
CA ASP A 236 3.03 0.31 4.65
C ASP A 236 2.59 1.70 5.13
N GLU A 237 1.52 1.77 5.92
CA GLU A 237 0.99 3.06 6.38
C GLU A 237 1.99 3.78 7.28
N ARG A 238 2.07 5.10 7.11
CA ARG A 238 2.78 6.00 8.02
C ARG A 238 1.79 7.01 8.58
N ASP A 239 1.21 6.69 9.74
CA ASP A 239 0.17 7.51 10.37
C ASP A 239 0.71 8.88 10.82
N LYS A 240 0.56 9.88 9.94
CA LYS A 240 0.93 11.28 10.16
C LYS A 240 -0.04 12.27 9.49
N GLY A 241 -0.52 13.21 10.30
CA GLY A 241 -1.45 14.26 9.89
C GLY A 241 -2.90 13.86 10.14
N PHE A 242 -3.83 14.80 10.00
CA PHE A 242 -5.25 14.53 10.22
C PHE A 242 -5.98 14.28 8.90
N TRP A 243 -7.22 13.81 9.02
CA TRP A 243 -8.11 13.56 7.89
C TRP A 243 -8.35 14.81 7.02
N TRP A 244 -8.31 16.01 7.59
CA TRP A 244 -8.53 17.24 6.83
C TRP A 244 -7.35 17.58 5.92
N GLU A 245 -6.10 17.33 6.32
CA GLU A 245 -4.93 17.50 5.42
C GLU A 245 -4.99 16.51 4.26
N ASN A 246 -5.45 15.28 4.53
CA ASN A 246 -5.66 14.26 3.51
C ASN A 246 -6.73 14.70 2.51
N ALA A 247 -7.86 15.23 2.99
CA ALA A 247 -8.92 15.78 2.16
C ALA A 247 -8.42 16.96 1.31
N VAL A 248 -7.63 17.89 1.88
CA VAL A 248 -7.01 18.99 1.12
C VAL A 248 -6.05 18.47 0.05
N ALA A 249 -5.20 17.49 0.38
CA ALA A 249 -4.26 16.92 -0.57
C ALA A 249 -4.96 16.17 -1.72
N ALA A 250 -6.02 15.42 -1.41
CA ALA A 250 -6.80 14.69 -2.38
C ALA A 250 -7.66 15.61 -3.27
N LEU A 251 -8.46 16.49 -2.65
CA LEU A 251 -9.50 17.25 -3.37
C LEU A 251 -8.96 18.54 -3.97
N LEU A 252 -8.12 19.30 -3.25
CA LEU A 252 -7.62 20.59 -3.74
C LEU A 252 -6.32 20.46 -4.53
N LYS A 253 -5.38 19.62 -4.05
CA LYS A 253 -4.08 19.45 -4.72
C LYS A 253 -4.07 18.35 -5.79
N LYS A 254 -5.12 17.51 -5.83
CA LYS A 254 -5.23 16.36 -6.75
C LYS A 254 -4.02 15.43 -6.69
N ASN A 255 -3.47 15.26 -5.48
CA ASN A 255 -2.37 14.32 -5.26
C ASN A 255 -2.88 12.88 -5.43
N CYS A 256 -1.97 11.97 -5.81
CA CYS A 256 -2.32 10.57 -6.07
C CYS A 256 -2.51 9.82 -4.74
N PRO A 257 -3.57 8.98 -4.60
CA PRO A 257 -3.63 7.99 -3.52
C PRO A 257 -2.39 7.08 -3.54
N VAL A 258 -1.95 6.62 -2.38
CA VAL A 258 -0.65 5.95 -2.26
C VAL A 258 -0.66 4.58 -2.93
N SER A 259 -1.74 3.81 -2.75
CA SER A 259 -1.90 2.51 -3.42
C SER A 259 -2.13 2.64 -4.94
N TRP A 260 -2.68 3.78 -5.39
CA TRP A 260 -2.89 4.05 -6.81
C TRP A 260 -1.57 4.39 -7.49
N LEU A 261 -0.70 5.11 -6.78
CA LEU A 261 0.67 5.36 -7.24
C LEU A 261 1.47 4.06 -7.36
N ILE A 262 1.30 3.11 -6.44
CA ILE A 262 1.91 1.77 -6.56
C ILE A 262 1.44 1.09 -7.84
N ARG A 263 0.12 0.99 -8.06
CA ARG A 263 -0.43 0.37 -9.28
C ARG A 263 0.05 1.05 -10.56
N ASN A 264 0.02 2.38 -10.60
CA ASN A 264 0.50 3.15 -11.74
C ASN A 264 2.01 2.97 -11.96
N THR A 265 2.79 2.79 -10.88
CA THR A 265 4.22 2.47 -10.97
C THR A 265 4.45 1.08 -11.53
N LEU A 266 3.71 0.06 -11.08
CA LEU A 266 3.77 -1.31 -11.62
C LEU A 266 3.45 -1.35 -13.12
N GLU A 267 2.55 -0.49 -13.57
CA GLU A 267 2.14 -0.39 -14.98
C GLU A 267 3.15 0.37 -15.85
N GLU A 268 3.65 1.51 -15.39
CA GLU A 268 4.41 2.45 -16.24
C GLU A 268 5.94 2.35 -16.08
N ALA A 269 6.46 2.00 -14.89
CA ALA A 269 7.89 2.08 -14.64
C ALA A 269 8.65 0.97 -15.38
N GLU A 270 9.75 1.35 -16.01
CA GLU A 270 10.52 0.45 -16.88
C GLU A 270 11.43 -0.49 -16.08
N ASN A 271 11.89 -0.07 -14.90
CA ASN A 271 12.85 -0.79 -14.07
C ASN A 271 12.79 -0.30 -12.61
N PHE A 272 13.56 -0.96 -11.73
CA PHE A 272 13.66 -0.65 -10.31
C PHE A 272 13.97 0.83 -10.03
N GLN A 273 14.98 1.42 -10.69
CA GLN A 273 15.36 2.81 -10.45
C GLN A 273 14.26 3.79 -10.86
N ALA A 274 13.61 3.57 -11.99
CA ALA A 274 12.47 4.37 -12.43
C ALA A 274 11.30 4.29 -11.43
N ALA A 275 11.04 3.08 -10.90
CA ALA A 275 10.02 2.88 -9.87
C ALA A 275 10.36 3.63 -8.58
N VAL A 276 11.60 3.53 -8.09
CA VAL A 276 12.07 4.25 -6.88
C VAL A 276 11.94 5.76 -7.06
N ILE A 277 12.35 6.31 -8.21
CA ILE A 277 12.25 7.76 -8.49
C ILE A 277 10.79 8.21 -8.52
N LYS A 278 9.92 7.46 -9.21
CA LYS A 278 8.47 7.75 -9.30
C LYS A 278 7.82 7.72 -7.91
N LEU A 279 8.09 6.66 -7.14
CA LEU A 279 7.59 6.50 -5.78
C LEU A 279 8.20 7.46 -4.77
N ALA A 280 9.38 8.03 -5.02
CA ALA A 280 9.98 9.04 -4.16
C ALA A 280 9.43 10.45 -4.42
N LYS A 281 9.17 10.79 -5.69
CA LYS A 281 8.93 12.18 -6.11
C LYS A 281 7.48 12.54 -6.39
N THR A 282 6.62 11.57 -6.73
CA THR A 282 5.22 11.89 -7.05
C THR A 282 4.49 12.36 -5.80
N PRO A 283 3.78 13.51 -5.82
CA PRO A 283 2.97 13.98 -4.70
C PRO A 283 1.86 12.98 -4.34
N ILE A 284 1.70 12.74 -3.04
CA ILE A 284 0.74 11.76 -2.49
C ILE A 284 -0.21 12.40 -1.48
N VAL A 285 -1.35 11.75 -1.23
CA VAL A 285 -2.42 12.27 -0.34
C VAL A 285 -2.09 12.10 1.15
N THR A 286 -1.38 11.03 1.50
CA THR A 286 -1.01 10.67 2.87
C THR A 286 0.44 10.18 2.91
N ASP A 287 1.03 10.16 4.10
CA ASP A 287 2.38 9.66 4.32
C ASP A 287 2.39 8.12 4.24
N VAL A 288 3.49 7.52 3.79
CA VAL A 288 3.59 6.07 3.54
C VAL A 288 5.05 5.60 3.58
N TYR A 289 5.29 4.31 3.77
CA TYR A 289 6.56 3.68 3.43
C TYR A 289 6.37 2.86 2.16
N TYR A 290 7.19 3.10 1.14
CA TYR A 290 7.26 2.21 -0.03
C TYR A 290 8.46 1.31 0.09
N ILE A 291 8.23 0.01 0.05
CA ILE A 291 9.26 -1.01 0.10
C ILE A 291 9.37 -1.55 -1.33
N VAL A 292 10.55 -1.48 -1.95
CA VAL A 292 10.76 -1.78 -3.37
C VAL A 292 11.94 -2.72 -3.53
N GLY A 293 11.75 -3.85 -4.21
CA GLY A 293 12.81 -4.81 -4.53
C GLY A 293 12.98 -4.95 -6.04
N GLY A 294 14.21 -4.98 -6.54
CA GLY A 294 14.53 -5.16 -7.97
C GLY A 294 14.84 -6.61 -8.33
N VAL A 295 15.66 -6.77 -9.37
CA VAL A 295 16.10 -8.08 -9.88
C VAL A 295 17.59 -8.34 -9.64
N SER A 296 18.35 -7.29 -9.39
CA SER A 296 19.80 -7.33 -9.26
C SER A 296 20.24 -7.21 -7.79
N PRO A 297 21.47 -7.63 -7.45
CA PRO A 297 22.02 -7.41 -6.12
C PRO A 297 21.97 -5.92 -5.74
N LYS A 298 21.71 -5.65 -4.47
CA LYS A 298 21.54 -4.33 -3.83
C LYS A 298 20.28 -3.56 -4.27
N GLU A 299 19.47 -4.08 -5.19
CA GLU A 299 18.18 -3.47 -5.54
C GLU A 299 17.12 -3.81 -4.50
N GLY A 300 17.20 -3.13 -3.36
CA GLY A 300 16.20 -3.18 -2.31
C GLY A 300 16.23 -1.88 -1.54
N VAL A 301 15.06 -1.27 -1.30
CA VAL A 301 14.98 0.04 -0.64
C VAL A 301 13.67 0.21 0.11
N VAL A 302 13.72 0.89 1.25
CA VAL A 302 12.57 1.47 1.94
C VAL A 302 12.58 2.98 1.70
N ILE A 303 11.50 3.52 1.17
CA ILE A 303 11.31 4.95 0.93
C ILE A 303 10.31 5.47 1.97
N THR A 304 10.80 6.19 2.97
CA THR A 304 9.91 6.88 3.93
C THR A 304 9.38 8.14 3.29
N ARG A 305 8.06 8.23 3.04
CA ARG A 305 7.44 9.34 2.31
C ARG A 305 6.63 10.26 3.21
N ASN A 306 6.79 11.55 2.96
CA ASN A 306 5.81 12.59 3.24
C ASN A 306 5.00 12.89 1.97
N ARG A 307 3.86 13.57 2.11
CA ARG A 307 3.05 14.08 0.97
C ARG A 307 3.85 14.76 -0.15
N GLY A 308 4.85 15.57 0.22
CA GLY A 308 5.66 16.37 -0.71
C GLY A 308 6.93 15.72 -1.26
N GLY A 309 7.39 14.59 -0.69
CA GLY A 309 8.65 13.98 -1.08
C GLY A 309 9.18 12.97 -0.05
N PRO A 310 10.39 12.42 -0.24
CA PRO A 310 10.97 11.46 0.68
C PRO A 310 11.50 12.17 1.93
N ALA A 311 11.15 11.64 3.10
CA ALA A 311 11.81 11.96 4.36
C ALA A 311 13.13 11.20 4.50
N ASP A 312 13.19 9.98 3.95
CA ASP A 312 14.39 9.15 3.91
C ASP A 312 14.32 8.13 2.75
N ILE A 313 15.50 7.67 2.30
CA ILE A 313 15.66 6.58 1.34
C ILE A 313 16.70 5.63 1.92
N TRP A 314 16.26 4.46 2.37
CA TRP A 314 17.07 3.46 3.08
C TRP A 314 17.31 2.23 2.20
N PRO A 315 18.44 2.14 1.48
CA PRO A 315 18.73 1.02 0.58
C PRO A 315 19.36 -0.15 1.34
N LEU A 316 19.32 -1.34 0.74
CA LEU A 316 20.16 -2.47 1.13
C LEU A 316 21.64 -2.09 1.05
N ASP A 317 22.43 -2.59 2.00
CA ASP A 317 23.89 -2.47 1.97
C ASP A 317 24.55 -3.78 2.42
N PRO A 318 24.48 -4.84 1.58
CA PRO A 318 25.01 -6.15 1.93
C PRO A 318 26.53 -6.12 2.17
N THR A 319 27.23 -5.15 1.57
CA THR A 319 28.66 -4.91 1.77
C THR A 319 29.02 -4.52 3.20
N ASN A 320 28.09 -3.87 3.92
CA ASN A 320 28.21 -3.53 5.34
C ASN A 320 27.34 -4.43 6.23
N GLY A 321 26.98 -5.63 5.75
CA GLY A 321 26.19 -6.61 6.51
C GLY A 321 24.69 -6.34 6.54
N GLN A 322 24.19 -5.27 5.90
CA GLN A 322 22.77 -4.94 5.82
C GLN A 322 22.12 -5.67 4.62
N TRP A 323 21.97 -6.99 4.74
CA TRP A 323 21.40 -7.86 3.71
C TRP A 323 19.87 -7.94 3.75
N PHE A 324 19.21 -7.31 4.73
CA PHE A 324 17.76 -7.13 4.74
C PHE A 324 17.35 -5.75 5.26
N LEU A 325 16.12 -5.37 4.95
CA LEU A 325 15.39 -4.22 5.48
C LEU A 325 14.07 -4.72 6.06
N VAL A 326 13.67 -4.18 7.22
CA VAL A 326 12.37 -4.45 7.84
C VAL A 326 11.68 -3.12 8.08
N GLU A 327 10.53 -2.93 7.44
CA GLU A 327 9.64 -1.81 7.71
C GLU A 327 8.31 -2.32 8.26
N THR A 328 7.74 -1.56 9.19
CA THR A 328 6.41 -1.81 9.73
C THR A 328 5.58 -0.53 9.56
N ASN A 329 5.31 0.23 10.61
CA ASN A 329 4.50 1.45 10.52
C ASN A 329 5.15 2.66 11.23
N TYR A 330 6.44 2.61 11.53
CA TYR A 330 7.14 3.67 12.28
C TYR A 330 8.52 3.95 11.72
N ASP A 331 8.96 5.21 11.75
CA ASP A 331 10.24 5.63 11.15
C ASP A 331 11.41 4.74 11.65
N HIS A 332 12.28 4.25 10.74
CA HIS A 332 13.34 3.30 11.11
C HIS A 332 14.38 3.85 12.09
N TRP A 333 14.61 5.17 12.06
CA TRP A 333 15.51 5.88 12.97
C TRP A 333 14.89 6.20 14.35
N LYS A 334 13.65 5.78 14.59
CA LYS A 334 12.96 5.94 15.89
C LYS A 334 12.84 4.61 16.62
N PRO A 335 12.74 4.64 17.96
CA PRO A 335 12.45 3.44 18.74
C PRO A 335 11.09 2.85 18.37
N THR A 336 10.95 1.54 18.56
CA THR A 336 9.67 0.85 18.40
C THR A 336 8.65 1.35 19.43
N PRO A 337 7.37 1.54 19.06
CA PRO A 337 6.33 1.87 20.02
C PRO A 337 6.13 0.74 21.05
N LYS A 338 5.96 1.08 22.33
CA LYS A 338 5.78 0.08 23.41
C LYS A 338 4.58 -0.87 23.19
N GLY A 339 3.54 -0.40 22.49
CA GLY A 339 2.33 -1.17 22.22
C GLY A 339 2.33 -1.92 20.88
N ASP A 340 3.33 -1.71 20.02
CA ASP A 340 3.46 -2.38 18.71
C ASP A 340 4.93 -2.53 18.32
N ASP A 341 5.57 -3.61 18.79
CA ASP A 341 6.92 -3.99 18.37
C ASP A 341 6.92 -5.25 17.51
N ARG A 342 6.52 -5.09 16.24
CA ARG A 342 6.67 -6.13 15.19
C ARG A 342 8.05 -6.13 14.53
N ARG A 343 8.77 -5.00 14.52
CA ARG A 343 10.10 -4.91 13.88
C ARG A 343 11.14 -5.77 14.61
N THR A 344 11.24 -5.69 15.94
CA THR A 344 12.26 -6.41 16.70
C THR A 344 12.15 -7.94 16.52
N PRO A 345 10.95 -8.55 16.62
CA PRO A 345 10.77 -9.98 16.38
C PRO A 345 11.07 -10.41 14.94
N ALA A 346 10.70 -9.59 13.94
CA ALA A 346 11.04 -9.84 12.53
C ALA A 346 12.57 -9.85 12.31
N ILE A 347 13.28 -8.85 12.82
CA ILE A 347 14.75 -8.76 12.74
C ILE A 347 15.39 -9.96 13.44
N LYS A 348 14.91 -10.34 14.64
CA LYS A 348 15.41 -11.50 15.37
C LYS A 348 15.24 -12.79 14.54
N ALA A 349 14.09 -12.97 13.90
CA ALA A 349 13.81 -14.14 13.07
C ALA A 349 14.65 -14.17 11.78
N LEU A 350 14.90 -13.01 11.15
CA LEU A 350 15.81 -12.89 10.00
C LEU A 350 17.25 -13.22 10.38
N ASN A 351 17.73 -12.70 11.51
CA ASN A 351 19.07 -13.00 12.02
C ASN A 351 19.23 -14.50 12.34
N ALA A 352 18.21 -15.13 12.93
CA ALA A 352 18.20 -16.56 13.20
C ALA A 352 18.14 -17.41 11.92
N THR A 353 17.47 -16.92 10.87
CA THR A 353 17.44 -17.57 9.55
C THR A 353 18.82 -17.49 8.89
N GLY A 354 19.45 -16.31 8.92
CA GLY A 354 20.74 -16.05 8.29
C GLY A 354 20.64 -15.86 6.78
N GLN A 355 21.61 -15.12 6.22
CA GLN A 355 21.63 -14.75 4.81
C GLN A 355 21.76 -15.97 3.87
N GLU A 356 22.43 -17.02 4.31
CA GLU A 356 22.63 -18.25 3.53
C GLU A 356 21.32 -19.03 3.30
N HIS A 357 20.35 -18.90 4.22
CA HIS A 357 19.11 -19.67 4.20
C HIS A 357 17.88 -18.84 3.80
N ILE A 358 18.02 -17.54 3.51
CA ILE A 358 16.87 -16.73 3.11
C ILE A 358 16.35 -17.15 1.74
N ASN A 359 15.07 -17.48 1.67
CA ASN A 359 14.34 -17.85 0.46
C ASN A 359 12.83 -17.59 0.67
N PHE A 360 11.98 -17.96 -0.28
CA PHE A 360 10.52 -17.77 -0.17
C PHE A 360 9.93 -18.41 1.10
N ASP A 361 10.31 -19.65 1.41
CA ASP A 361 9.75 -20.40 2.53
C ASP A 361 10.23 -19.84 3.88
N THR A 362 11.52 -19.53 4.01
CA THR A 362 12.05 -18.97 5.26
C THR A 362 11.55 -17.54 5.47
N LEU A 363 11.38 -16.75 4.41
CA LEU A 363 10.75 -15.43 4.50
C LEU A 363 9.28 -15.52 4.92
N PHE A 364 8.52 -16.48 4.38
CA PHE A 364 7.16 -16.75 4.84
C PHE A 364 7.09 -17.17 6.31
N LYS A 365 8.07 -17.98 6.77
CA LYS A 365 8.19 -18.37 8.19
C LYS A 365 8.49 -17.17 9.08
N VAL A 366 9.38 -16.26 8.68
CA VAL A 366 9.65 -15.00 9.39
C VAL A 366 8.35 -14.19 9.55
N LEU A 367 7.58 -14.05 8.46
CA LEU A 367 6.28 -13.36 8.46
C LEU A 367 5.19 -14.12 9.23
N SER A 368 5.46 -15.34 9.68
CA SER A 368 4.56 -16.15 10.50
C SER A 368 4.91 -16.13 11.99
N VAL A 369 5.96 -15.42 12.39
CA VAL A 369 6.36 -15.27 13.80
C VAL A 369 5.42 -14.27 14.49
N VAL A 370 4.87 -14.62 15.65
CA VAL A 370 4.10 -13.67 16.47
C VAL A 370 5.07 -12.67 17.12
N PRO A 371 4.79 -11.34 17.10
CA PRO A 371 3.58 -10.66 16.67
C PRO A 371 3.59 -10.14 15.21
N VAL A 372 4.60 -10.48 14.41
CA VAL A 372 4.64 -10.13 12.97
C VAL A 372 3.40 -10.67 12.26
N LEU A 373 3.07 -11.94 12.54
CA LEU A 373 1.74 -12.49 12.34
C LEU A 373 0.89 -12.18 13.56
N ASN A 374 -0.28 -11.58 13.35
CA ASN A 374 -1.21 -11.23 14.42
C ASN A 374 -2.67 -11.39 13.94
N HIS A 375 -3.61 -11.17 14.85
CA HIS A 375 -5.04 -11.38 14.61
C HIS A 375 -5.64 -10.40 13.58
N LEU A 376 -4.96 -9.30 13.26
CA LEU A 376 -5.35 -8.38 12.20
C LEU A 376 -4.80 -8.81 10.84
N THR A 377 -3.85 -9.74 10.78
CA THR A 377 -3.28 -10.20 9.52
C THR A 377 -4.36 -10.81 8.63
N ILE A 378 -4.53 -10.20 7.45
CA ILE A 378 -5.45 -10.59 6.39
C ILE A 378 -4.76 -11.53 5.42
N TYR A 379 -3.57 -11.16 4.96
CA TYR A 379 -2.80 -11.97 4.02
C TYR A 379 -1.30 -11.77 4.18
N THR A 380 -0.56 -12.77 3.71
CA THR A 380 0.89 -12.74 3.55
C THR A 380 1.24 -12.97 2.11
N THR A 381 2.09 -12.13 1.53
CA THR A 381 2.60 -12.29 0.17
C THR A 381 4.11 -12.45 0.21
N VAL A 382 4.64 -13.39 -0.56
CA VAL A 382 6.08 -13.50 -0.87
C VAL A 382 6.28 -13.46 -2.39
N MET A 383 7.27 -12.69 -2.83
CA MET A 383 7.48 -12.35 -4.23
C MET A 383 8.96 -12.04 -4.53
N SER A 384 9.33 -12.18 -5.80
CA SER A 384 10.63 -11.79 -6.32
C SER A 384 10.48 -11.43 -7.79
N ALA A 385 10.88 -10.22 -8.18
CA ALA A 385 10.76 -9.79 -9.57
C ALA A 385 11.56 -10.67 -10.52
N ALA A 386 12.68 -11.24 -10.06
CA ALA A 386 13.51 -12.15 -10.84
C ALA A 386 12.84 -13.52 -11.06
N LYS A 387 11.91 -13.93 -10.18
CA LYS A 387 11.18 -15.21 -10.23
C LYS A 387 9.66 -14.94 -10.15
N PRO A 388 9.07 -14.28 -11.17
CA PRO A 388 7.72 -13.78 -11.08
C PRO A 388 6.65 -14.88 -10.93
N ASP A 389 6.92 -16.09 -11.43
CA ASP A 389 5.99 -17.22 -11.32
C ASP A 389 5.81 -17.71 -9.87
N ASN A 390 6.71 -17.32 -8.96
CA ASN A 390 6.67 -17.66 -7.54
C ASN A 390 5.85 -16.66 -6.71
N TYR A 391 5.19 -15.66 -7.32
CA TYR A 391 4.30 -14.75 -6.60
C TYR A 391 3.19 -15.52 -5.90
N THR A 392 3.24 -15.52 -4.57
CA THR A 392 2.35 -16.32 -3.73
C THR A 392 1.78 -15.46 -2.62
N THR A 393 0.46 -15.42 -2.55
CA THR A 393 -0.29 -14.86 -1.43
C THR A 393 -1.02 -15.96 -0.69
N GLN A 394 -1.02 -15.91 0.64
CA GLN A 394 -1.86 -16.74 1.49
C GLN A 394 -2.69 -15.86 2.42
N ILE A 395 -4.00 -16.06 2.42
CA ILE A 395 -4.94 -15.47 3.37
C ILE A 395 -4.65 -16.08 4.75
N ARG A 396 -4.45 -15.22 5.76
CA ARG A 396 -4.07 -15.61 7.13
C ARG A 396 -5.26 -15.45 8.07
N ASN A 397 -5.24 -16.19 9.18
CA ASN A 397 -6.32 -16.19 10.18
C ASN A 397 -5.88 -15.70 11.55
#